data_AF-A0A531LR31-F1
#
_entry.id   AF-A0A531LR31-F1
#
_cell.length_a   1.000
_cell.length_b   1.000
_cell.length_c   1.000
_cell.angle_alpha   90.00
_cell.angle_beta   90.00
_cell.angle_gamma   90.00
#
_symmetry.space_group_name_H-M   'P 1'
#
loop_
_entity.id
_entity.type
_entity.pdbx_description
1 polymer ?
#
loop_
_entity_poly.entity_id
_entity_poly.type
_entity_poly.pdbx_seq_one_letter_code
_entity_poly.pdbx_strand_id
1 'polypeptide(L)'
;MAQTHTEWVPEHFIGGHSALDLSNAVFDRRVPAPDNELFKSTQDVANWFMASGLADHHQAQAVSEIEDGRFVERVREVREASFQIFEPIAAGKPSATE
;
A
#
# COMPACT_ATOMS: atom_id res chain seq x y z
N MET A 1 18.60 11.10 -11.50
CA MET A 1 17.22 11.62 -11.61
C MET A 1 16.41 10.87 -10.57
N ALA A 2 15.72 11.57 -9.66
CA ALA A 2 14.87 10.91 -8.67
C ALA A 2 13.65 10.32 -9.40
N GLN A 3 13.31 9.06 -9.13
CA GLN A 3 12.13 8.40 -9.69
C GLN A 3 10.88 9.17 -9.24
N THR A 4 9.98 9.49 -10.18
CA THR A 4 8.78 10.30 -9.91
C THR A 4 7.61 9.48 -9.36
N HIS A 5 7.75 8.16 -9.34
CA HIS A 5 6.78 7.19 -8.86
C HIS A 5 7.48 5.90 -8.41
N THR A 6 6.83 5.14 -7.54
CA THR A 6 7.26 3.84 -7.07
C THR A 6 7.13 2.80 -8.18
N GLU A 7 8.18 2.02 -8.37
CA GLU A 7 8.19 0.84 -9.24
C GLU A 7 7.86 -0.41 -8.40
N TRP A 8 6.68 -0.99 -8.63
CA TRP A 8 6.23 -2.18 -7.92
C TRP A 8 6.76 -3.46 -8.56
N VAL A 9 7.62 -4.18 -7.85
CA VAL A 9 8.09 -5.53 -8.23
C VAL A 9 7.35 -6.65 -7.47
N PRO A 10 7.29 -7.89 -8.00
CA PRO A 10 6.59 -9.02 -7.38
C PRO A 10 6.95 -9.30 -5.91
N GLU A 11 8.18 -9.02 -5.51
CA GLU A 11 8.68 -9.20 -4.15
C GLU A 11 7.96 -8.32 -3.11
N HIS A 12 7.24 -7.28 -3.54
CA HIS A 12 6.41 -6.45 -2.65
C HIS A 12 5.06 -7.08 -2.29
N PHE A 13 4.69 -8.21 -2.92
CA PHE A 13 3.40 -8.87 -2.72
C PHE A 13 3.59 -10.18 -1.93
N ILE A 14 2.92 -10.27 -0.78
CA ILE A 14 2.82 -11.44 0.09
C ILE A 14 1.84 -12.43 -0.53
N GLY A 15 2.35 -13.17 -1.52
CA GLY A 15 1.61 -14.27 -2.15
C GLY A 15 0.35 -13.84 -2.92
N GLY A 16 0.27 -12.56 -3.33
CA GLY A 16 -0.84 -12.02 -4.13
C GLY A 16 -2.13 -11.76 -3.34
N HIS A 17 -2.06 -11.62 -2.01
CA HIS A 17 -3.22 -11.28 -1.19
C HIS A 17 -3.28 -9.77 -0.99
N SER A 18 -4.11 -9.07 -1.78
CA SER A 18 -4.07 -7.61 -1.84
C SER A 18 -4.24 -6.89 -0.49
N ALA A 19 -4.96 -7.47 0.47
CA ALA A 19 -5.07 -6.91 1.82
C ALA A 19 -3.77 -7.04 2.64
N LEU A 20 -3.08 -8.18 2.55
CA LEU A 20 -1.77 -8.39 3.17
C LEU A 20 -0.70 -7.56 2.46
N ASP A 21 -0.78 -7.48 1.14
CA ASP A 21 0.11 -6.66 0.31
C ASP A 21 -0.03 -5.19 0.67
N LEU A 22 -1.27 -4.69 0.78
CA LEU A 22 -1.54 -3.32 1.17
C LEU A 22 -0.93 -3.02 2.53
N SER A 23 -1.17 -3.87 3.54
CA SER A 23 -0.62 -3.67 4.89
C SER A 23 0.92 -3.57 4.92
N ASN A 24 1.61 -4.16 3.94
CA ASN A 24 3.06 -4.15 3.82
C ASN A 24 3.59 -3.21 2.73
N ALA A 25 2.75 -2.36 2.14
CA ALA A 25 3.11 -1.38 1.11
C ALA A 25 3.88 -0.17 1.69
N VAL A 26 5.03 -0.44 2.29
CA VAL A 26 6.09 0.46 2.75
C VAL A 26 7.45 -0.21 2.50
N PHE A 27 8.54 0.54 2.48
CA PHE A 27 9.85 -0.03 2.17
C PHE A 27 10.35 -1.03 3.22
N ASP A 28 10.35 -0.64 4.50
CA ASP A 28 10.73 -1.50 5.63
C ASP A 28 9.81 -1.23 6.84
N ARG A 29 9.01 -2.24 7.21
CA ARG A 29 8.14 -2.19 8.41
C ARG A 29 8.91 -2.36 9.72
N ARG A 30 10.09 -2.99 9.69
CA ARG A 30 10.89 -3.35 10.88
C ARG A 30 11.84 -2.22 11.27
N VAL A 31 12.42 -1.55 10.27
CA VAL A 31 13.38 -0.45 10.48
C VAL A 31 13.03 0.71 9.54
N PRO A 32 11.97 1.49 9.84
CA PRO A 32 11.49 2.53 8.94
C PRO A 32 12.52 3.65 8.77
N ALA A 33 12.96 3.89 7.53
CA ALA A 33 13.79 5.02 7.15
C ALA A 33 12.96 6.30 6.96
N PRO A 34 13.56 7.51 6.86
CA PRO A 34 12.81 8.74 6.60
C PRO A 34 11.97 8.74 5.31
N ASP A 35 12.33 7.94 4.30
CA ASP A 35 11.62 7.81 3.02
C ASP A 35 10.91 6.44 2.87
N ASN A 36 10.34 5.93 3.97
CA ASN A 36 9.72 4.60 4.00
C ASN A 36 8.40 4.48 3.21
N GLU A 37 7.81 5.62 2.81
CA GLU A 37 6.49 5.69 2.21
C GLU A 37 6.54 5.39 0.71
N LEU A 38 5.74 4.42 0.25
CA LEU A 38 5.66 4.03 -1.17
C LEU A 38 4.51 4.69 -1.92
N PHE A 39 3.43 5.06 -1.23
CA PHE A 39 2.30 5.79 -1.81
C PHE A 39 2.54 7.30 -1.70
N LYS A 40 3.36 7.89 -2.57
CA LYS A 40 3.69 9.33 -2.52
C LYS A 40 2.69 10.18 -3.32
N SER A 41 2.00 9.57 -4.27
CA SER A 41 1.08 10.20 -5.22
C SER A 41 -0.10 9.29 -5.57
N THR A 42 -1.11 9.84 -6.25
CA THR A 42 -2.22 9.08 -6.85
C THR A 42 -1.72 8.09 -7.91
N GLN A 43 -0.66 8.44 -8.63
CA GLN A 43 0.00 7.55 -9.59
C GLN A 43 0.58 6.31 -8.90
N ASP A 44 1.17 6.45 -7.71
CA ASP A 44 1.71 5.31 -6.97
C ASP A 44 0.61 4.33 -6.55
N VAL A 45 -0.55 4.86 -6.13
CA VAL A 45 -1.74 4.07 -5.79
C VAL A 45 -2.29 3.36 -7.03
N ALA A 46 -2.41 4.07 -8.15
CA ALA A 46 -2.86 3.50 -9.42
C ALA A 46 -1.93 2.36 -9.89
N ASN A 47 -0.62 2.57 -9.84
CA ASN A 47 0.38 1.56 -10.19
C ASN A 47 0.27 0.33 -9.27
N TRP A 48 0.01 0.55 -7.98
CA TRP A 48 -0.19 -0.55 -7.03
C TRP A 48 -1.47 -1.35 -7.30
N PHE A 49 -2.59 -0.70 -7.65
CA PHE A 49 -3.82 -1.42 -8.04
C PHE A 49 -3.61 -2.28 -9.28
N MET A 50 -2.85 -1.81 -10.28
CA MET A 50 -2.49 -2.62 -11.44
C MET A 50 -1.62 -3.81 -11.03
N ALA A 51 -0.55 -3.56 -10.27
CA ALA A 51 0.41 -4.59 -9.89
C ALA A 51 -0.20 -5.66 -8.97
N SER A 52 -1.18 -5.28 -8.15
CA SER A 52 -1.96 -6.20 -7.30
C SER A 52 -3.10 -6.92 -8.04
N GLY A 53 -3.34 -6.61 -9.32
CA GLY A 53 -4.44 -7.18 -10.10
C GLY A 53 -5.84 -6.69 -9.70
N LEU A 54 -5.94 -5.62 -8.90
CA LEU A 54 -7.19 -5.02 -8.47
C LEU A 54 -7.81 -4.08 -9.51
N ALA A 55 -7.02 -3.61 -10.46
CA ALA A 55 -7.47 -2.72 -11.53
C ALA A 55 -6.86 -3.10 -12.88
N ASP A 56 -7.65 -2.94 -13.94
CA ASP A 56 -7.12 -2.84 -15.30
C ASP A 56 -6.51 -1.44 -15.56
N HIS A 57 -5.95 -1.25 -16.75
CA HIS A 57 -5.30 0.02 -17.14
C HIS A 57 -6.27 1.21 -17.11
N HIS A 58 -7.52 1.03 -17.52
CA HIS A 58 -8.50 2.11 -17.57
C HIS A 58 -8.92 2.52 -16.15
N GLN A 59 -9.15 1.54 -15.27
CA GLN A 59 -9.46 1.77 -13.87
C GLN A 59 -8.29 2.45 -13.14
N ALA A 60 -7.06 2.02 -13.39
CA ALA A 60 -5.87 2.63 -12.80
C ALA A 60 -5.66 4.07 -13.28
N GLN A 61 -5.90 4.34 -14.56
CA GLN A 61 -5.87 5.70 -15.09
C GLN A 61 -6.86 6.61 -14.34
N ALA A 62 -8.10 6.16 -14.16
CA ALA A 62 -9.09 6.93 -13.40
C ALA A 62 -8.65 7.21 -11.95
N VAL A 63 -7.92 6.30 -11.31
CA VAL A 63 -7.33 6.51 -9.98
C VAL A 63 -6.21 7.55 -10.00
N SER A 64 -5.35 7.53 -11.03
CA SER A 64 -4.26 8.50 -11.15
C SER A 64 -4.74 9.94 -11.33
N GLU A 65 -5.92 10.12 -11.92
CA GLU A 65 -6.58 11.40 -12.20
C GLU A 65 -7.38 11.96 -11.01
N ILE A 66 -7.41 11.27 -9.86
CA ILE A 66 -8.10 11.76 -8.66
C ILE A 66 -7.41 13.02 -8.13
N GLU A 67 -8.09 14.16 -8.17
CA GLU A 67 -7.58 15.45 -7.66
C GLU A 67 -7.79 15.63 -6.13
N ASP A 68 -8.48 14.70 -5.45
CA ASP A 68 -8.64 14.78 -3.99
C ASP A 68 -7.29 14.66 -3.30
N GLY A 69 -6.78 15.80 -2.79
CA GLY A 69 -5.50 15.88 -2.09
C GLY A 69 -5.40 14.97 -0.86
N ARG A 70 -6.51 14.44 -0.34
CA ARG A 70 -6.54 13.50 0.79
C ARG A 70 -6.64 12.03 0.38
N PHE A 71 -6.82 11.73 -0.91
CA PHE A 71 -7.00 10.35 -1.36
C PHE A 71 -5.82 9.46 -0.96
N VAL A 72 -4.60 9.91 -1.24
CA VAL A 72 -3.37 9.18 -0.89
C VAL A 72 -3.25 9.00 0.62
N GLU A 73 -3.58 10.02 1.40
CA GLU A 73 -3.56 9.96 2.86
C GLU A 73 -4.53 8.89 3.39
N ARG A 74 -5.76 8.84 2.88
CA ARG A 74 -6.76 7.82 3.25
C ARG A 74 -6.31 6.41 2.88
N VAL A 75 -5.66 6.23 1.72
CA VAL A 75 -5.10 4.92 1.35
C VAL A 75 -4.02 4.48 2.35
N ARG A 76 -3.16 5.41 2.78
CA ARG A 76 -2.16 5.14 3.83
C ARG A 76 -2.83 4.81 5.17
N GLU A 77 -3.91 5.51 5.55
CA GLU A 77 -4.68 5.20 6.76
C GLU A 77 -5.28 3.77 6.71
N VAL A 78 -5.87 3.38 5.58
CA VAL A 78 -6.41 2.02 5.38
C VAL A 78 -5.31 0.98 5.45
N ARG A 79 -4.12 1.26 4.87
CA ARG A 79 -2.95 0.40 5.02
C ARG A 79 -2.58 0.20 6.49
N GLU A 80 -2.48 1.28 7.27
CA GLU A 80 -2.10 1.18 8.68
C GLU A 80 -3.14 0.42 9.51
N ALA A 81 -4.43 0.67 9.26
CA ALA A 81 -5.51 -0.09 9.90
C ALA A 81 -5.43 -1.58 9.54
N SER A 82 -5.14 -1.92 8.29
CA SER A 82 -4.95 -3.30 7.85
C SER A 82 -3.77 -3.96 8.56
N PHE A 83 -2.64 -3.25 8.70
CA PHE A 83 -1.47 -3.74 9.42
C PHE A 83 -1.78 -4.03 10.90
N GLN A 84 -2.50 -3.12 11.58
CA GLN A 84 -2.91 -3.31 12.98
C GLN A 84 -3.80 -4.53 13.20
N ILE A 85 -4.55 -4.97 12.18
CA ILE A 85 -5.35 -6.19 12.23
C ILE A 85 -4.47 -7.43 12.00
N PHE A 86 -3.63 -7.41 10.97
CA PHE A 86 -2.92 -8.61 10.53
C PHE A 86 -1.62 -8.91 11.31
N GLU A 87 -0.89 -7.89 11.77
CA GLU A 87 0.35 -8.09 12.54
C GLU A 87 0.12 -8.92 13.81
N PRO A 88 -0.89 -8.63 14.65
CA PRO A 88 -1.07 -9.36 15.91
C PRO A 88 -1.45 -10.82 15.64
N ILE A 89 -2.26 -11.06 14.60
CA ILE A 89 -2.63 -12.41 14.14
C ILE A 89 -1.37 -13.17 13.71
N ALA A 90 -0.52 -12.55 12.88
CA ALA A 90 0.72 -13.15 12.41
C ALA A 90 1.72 -13.41 13.56
N ALA A 91 1.73 -12.57 14.59
CA ALA A 91 2.56 -12.72 15.78
C ALA A 91 2.04 -13.77 16.77
N GLY A 92 0.90 -14.41 16.50
CA GLY A 92 0.25 -15.34 17.44
C GLY A 92 -0.28 -14.66 18.70
N LYS A 93 -0.50 -13.33 18.62
CA LYS A 93 -0.99 -12.47 19.69
C LYS A 93 -2.25 -11.74 19.21
N PRO A 94 -3.36 -12.45 18.89
CA PRO A 94 -4.58 -11.78 18.45
C PRO A 94 -4.94 -10.67 19.46
N SER A 95 -5.14 -9.46 18.94
CA SER A 95 -5.27 -8.24 19.75
C SER A 95 -6.29 -8.44 20.87
N ALA A 96 -5.89 -8.12 22.11
CA ALA A 96 -6.81 -8.12 23.22
C ALA A 96 -7.78 -6.94 23.09
N THR A 97 -9.06 -7.30 22.94
CA THR A 97 -10.30 -6.58 23.32
C THR A 97 -10.97 -5.67 22.29
N GLU A 98 -12.29 -5.91 22.17
CA GLU A 98 -13.36 -4.98 21.77
C GLU A 98 -13.44 -3.74 22.69
#